data_AF-S8ECW6-F1
#
_entry.id   AF-S8ECW6-F1
#
_cell.length_a   1.000
_cell.length_b   1.000
_cell.length_c   1.000
_cell.angle_alpha   90.00
_cell.angle_beta   90.00
_cell.angle_gamma   90.00
#
_symmetry.space_group_name_H-M   'P 1'
#
loop_
_entity.id
_entity.type
_entity.pdbx_description
1 polymer ?
#
loop_
_entity_poly.entity_id
_entity_poly.type
_entity_poly.pdbx_seq_one_letter_code
_entity_poly.pdbx_strand_id
1 'polypeptide(L)'
;DSTPGGSSNTSMASKQRLRWTNELHERFVDAVAQLGGPDRATPKGVLRIMGLQGLTIYHVKSHLQKYRLAKYLPDSSTDVIIEEKSESGDVLSALDGSSGMQITEALKLQMEVQKRLHEQLEVQRQLELRIEAQGKYLKKIIEEQRRLSEVLEAPPG
;
A
#
# COMPACT_ATOMS: atom_id res chain seq x y z
N ASP A 1 63.30 26.87 10.32
CA ASP A 1 61.91 26.64 10.74
C ASP A 1 61.11 26.40 9.46
N SER A 2 60.80 25.14 9.18
CA SER A 2 60.30 24.70 7.88
C SER A 2 58.93 24.06 8.01
N THR A 3 58.05 24.41 7.05
CA THR A 3 56.85 23.67 6.57
C THR A 3 55.53 23.86 7.37
N PRO A 4 54.34 23.67 6.76
CA PRO A 4 53.68 24.55 5.78
C PRO A 4 52.15 24.69 6.03
N GLY A 5 51.44 25.32 5.10
CA GLY A 5 49.98 25.52 5.16
C GLY A 5 49.09 24.32 4.80
N GLY A 6 47.80 24.61 4.65
CA GLY A 6 46.78 23.66 4.21
C GLY A 6 45.37 24.22 4.31
N SER A 7 44.93 24.91 3.26
CA SER A 7 43.51 25.21 3.00
C SER A 7 42.68 23.93 2.93
N SER A 8 41.47 23.92 3.51
CA SER A 8 40.32 23.24 2.89
C SER A 8 38.99 23.63 3.55
N ASN A 9 38.30 24.56 2.89
CA ASN A 9 36.85 24.66 2.88
C ASN A 9 36.18 23.28 2.73
N THR A 10 35.24 22.93 3.61
CA THR A 10 34.14 22.01 3.28
C THR A 10 32.83 22.36 4.03
N SER A 11 32.59 23.63 4.34
CA SER A 11 31.30 24.11 4.89
C SER A 11 30.16 24.18 3.86
N MET A 12 30.26 23.45 2.75
CA MET A 12 29.30 23.43 1.63
C MET A 12 29.14 22.01 1.04
N ALA A 13 29.11 20.96 1.86
CA ALA A 13 28.66 19.64 1.42
C ALA A 13 27.12 19.66 1.37
N SER A 14 26.60 20.07 0.21
CA SER A 14 25.23 19.84 -0.24
C SER A 14 24.68 18.53 0.31
N LYS A 15 23.69 18.62 1.21
CA LYS A 15 22.84 17.55 1.76
C LYS A 15 23.01 16.21 1.05
N GLN A 16 24.09 15.49 1.37
CA GLN A 16 24.39 14.20 0.78
C GLN A 16 23.25 13.29 1.22
N ARG A 17 22.50 12.74 0.26
CA ARG A 17 21.34 11.90 0.58
C ARG A 17 21.81 10.79 1.50
N LEU A 18 21.23 10.72 2.70
CA LEU A 18 21.58 9.69 3.67
C LEU A 18 21.33 8.32 3.05
N ARG A 19 22.36 7.47 3.07
CA ARG A 19 22.29 6.08 2.62
C ARG A 19 22.13 5.19 3.84
N TRP A 20 21.07 4.39 3.85
CA TRP A 20 20.88 3.31 4.82
C TRP A 20 21.80 2.14 4.47
N THR A 21 23.00 2.13 5.07
CA THR A 21 23.92 0.99 5.03
C THR A 21 23.42 -0.11 5.97
N ASN A 22 23.93 -1.35 5.82
CA ASN A 22 23.54 -2.47 6.68
C ASN A 22 23.82 -2.18 8.16
N GLU A 23 25.02 -1.67 8.48
CA GLU A 23 25.38 -1.28 9.84
C GLU A 23 24.42 -0.23 10.43
N LEU A 24 24.05 0.78 9.64
CA LEU A 24 23.10 1.80 10.08
C LEU A 24 21.68 1.23 10.29
N HIS A 25 21.30 0.26 9.46
CA HIS A 25 20.03 -0.45 9.57
C HIS A 25 19.97 -1.34 10.82
N GLU A 26 21.03 -2.08 11.14
CA GLU A 26 21.13 -2.92 12.34
C GLU A 26 20.93 -2.09 13.61
N ARG A 27 21.65 -0.97 13.74
CA ARG A 27 21.47 -0.02 14.84
C ARG A 27 20.04 0.52 14.94
N PHE A 28 19.38 0.73 13.79
CA PHE A 28 17.98 1.15 13.75
C PHE A 28 17.05 0.04 14.25
N VAL A 29 17.26 -1.21 13.83
CA VAL A 29 16.45 -2.36 14.28
C VAL A 29 16.60 -2.57 15.79
N ASP A 30 17.83 -2.49 16.31
CA ASP A 30 18.09 -2.58 17.74
C ASP A 30 17.38 -1.47 18.52
N ALA A 31 17.42 -0.24 18.01
CA ALA A 31 16.73 0.89 18.63
C ALA A 31 15.20 0.73 18.60
N VAL A 32 14.65 0.16 17.52
CA VAL A 32 13.22 -0.16 17.41
C VAL A 32 12.83 -1.28 18.37
N ALA A 33 13.66 -2.32 18.50
CA ALA A 33 13.44 -3.42 19.45
C ALA A 33 13.43 -2.91 20.90
N GLN A 34 14.39 -2.04 21.27
CA GLN A 34 14.44 -1.41 22.59
C GLN A 34 13.21 -0.55 22.90
N LEU A 35 12.55 0.00 21.89
CA LEU A 35 11.31 0.79 22.05
C LEU A 35 10.04 -0.08 22.05
N GLY A 36 10.17 -1.41 22.07
CA GLY A 36 9.05 -2.34 22.09
C GLY A 36 8.47 -2.64 20.71
N GLY A 37 9.29 -2.58 19.67
CA GLY A 37 8.93 -2.99 18.31
C GLY A 37 8.47 -1.86 17.39
N PRO A 38 8.22 -2.17 16.10
CA PRO A 38 7.89 -1.19 15.07
C PRO A 38 6.70 -0.31 15.45
N ASP A 39 5.69 -0.86 16.12
CA ASP A 39 4.42 -0.21 16.40
C ASP A 39 4.54 0.86 17.47
N ARG A 40 5.38 0.57 18.48
CA ARG A 40 5.61 1.44 19.65
C ARG A 40 6.75 2.42 19.43
N ALA A 41 7.71 2.09 18.57
CA ALA A 41 8.82 2.97 18.27
C ALA A 41 8.35 4.31 17.70
N THR A 42 8.87 5.43 18.22
CA THR A 42 8.63 6.76 17.67
C THR A 42 9.88 7.28 16.96
N PRO A 43 9.76 8.07 15.87
CA PRO A 43 10.93 8.59 15.17
C PRO A 43 11.88 9.39 16.09
N LYS A 44 11.35 10.10 17.08
CA LYS A 44 12.15 10.81 18.09
C LYS A 44 12.88 9.85 19.02
N GLY A 45 12.22 8.79 19.48
CA GLY A 45 12.83 7.77 20.33
C GLY A 45 13.97 7.06 19.63
N VAL A 46 13.73 6.59 18.40
CA VAL A 46 14.73 5.89 17.60
C VAL A 46 15.93 6.80 17.31
N LEU A 47 15.69 8.05 16.92
CA LEU A 47 16.77 9.02 16.70
C LEU A 47 17.63 9.23 17.95
N ARG A 48 17.00 9.30 19.13
CA ARG A 48 17.70 9.48 20.42
C ARG A 48 18.57 8.28 20.76
N ILE A 49 18.07 7.06 20.56
CA ILE A 49 18.82 5.83 20.85
C ILE A 49 20.00 5.66 19.89
N MET A 50 19.79 5.96 18.59
CA MET A 50 20.87 5.85 17.61
C MET A 50 21.97 6.91 17.80
N GLY A 51 21.62 8.12 18.24
CA GLY A 51 22.61 9.14 18.65
C GLY A 51 23.57 9.61 17.55
N LEU A 52 23.27 9.37 16.26
CA LEU A 52 24.18 9.62 15.15
C LEU A 52 24.13 11.09 14.67
N GLN A 53 25.30 11.72 14.59
CA GLN A 53 25.43 13.08 14.08
C GLN A 53 25.14 13.12 12.57
N GLY A 54 24.26 14.03 12.14
CA GLY A 54 23.79 14.12 10.75
C GLY A 54 22.57 13.25 10.42
N LEU A 55 22.15 12.36 11.32
CA LEU A 55 20.85 11.69 11.22
C LEU A 55 19.76 12.66 11.67
N THR A 56 18.68 12.76 10.90
CA THR A 56 17.55 13.63 11.22
C THR A 56 16.30 12.80 11.50
N ILE A 57 15.35 13.40 12.21
CA ILE A 57 14.04 12.77 12.47
C ILE A 57 13.32 12.38 11.17
N TYR A 58 13.55 13.10 10.08
CA TYR A 58 12.92 12.82 8.78
C TYR A 58 13.44 11.52 8.16
N HIS A 59 14.76 11.27 8.24
CA HIS A 59 15.36 10.02 7.78
C HIS A 59 14.79 8.83 8.56
N VAL A 60 14.69 8.97 9.88
CA VAL A 60 14.14 7.94 10.76
C VAL A 60 12.65 7.75 10.50
N LYS A 61 11.88 8.83 10.31
CA LYS A 61 10.43 8.75 10.04
C LYS A 61 10.15 7.99 8.74
N SER A 62 10.82 8.35 7.64
CA SER A 62 10.60 7.69 6.35
C SER A 62 11.03 6.22 6.38
N HIS A 63 12.14 5.92 7.06
CA HIS A 63 12.62 4.55 7.20
C HIS A 63 11.75 3.71 8.13
N LEU A 64 11.28 4.26 9.25
CA LEU A 64 10.35 3.59 10.17
C LEU A 64 9.00 3.32 9.51
N GLN A 65 8.51 4.25 8.67
CA GLN A 65 7.30 4.03 7.88
C GLN A 65 7.48 2.84 6.92
N LYS A 66 8.59 2.80 6.16
CA LYS A 66 8.89 1.66 5.28
C LYS A 66 9.07 0.35 6.06
N TYR A 67 9.76 0.39 7.20
CA TYR A 67 10.00 -0.77 8.05
C TYR A 67 8.71 -1.37 8.61
N ARG A 68 7.77 -0.52 9.07
CA ARG A 68 6.43 -0.94 9.47
C ARG A 68 5.70 -1.63 8.33
N LEU A 69 5.60 -0.99 7.17
CA LEU A 69 4.89 -1.58 6.03
C LEU A 69 5.48 -2.94 5.60
N ALA A 70 6.80 -3.10 5.68
CA ALA A 70 7.47 -4.37 5.39
C ALA A 70 7.20 -5.46 6.46
N LYS A 71 7.01 -5.08 7.72
CA LYS A 71 6.67 -5.99 8.83
C LYS A 71 5.17 -6.25 8.98
N TYR A 72 4.33 -5.39 8.41
CA TYR A 72 2.86 -5.51 8.38
C TYR A 72 2.33 -6.17 7.10
N LEU A 73 3.17 -6.82 6.29
CA LEU A 73 2.72 -7.93 5.45
C LEU A 73 2.59 -9.14 6.38
N PRO A 74 1.40 -9.43 6.91
CA PRO A 74 1.25 -10.41 7.97
C PRO A 74 1.18 -11.80 7.34
N ASP A 75 2.19 -12.61 7.60
CA ASP A 75 1.93 -14.01 7.98
C ASP A 75 0.94 -13.95 9.14
N SER A 76 -0.34 -14.13 8.82
CA SER A 76 -1.38 -14.27 9.82
C SER A 76 -1.40 -15.71 10.31
N SER A 77 -1.05 -15.87 11.59
CA SER A 77 -1.24 -17.07 12.43
C SER A 77 -0.22 -18.18 12.14
N THR A 78 0.60 -18.67 13.07
CA THR A 78 0.36 -18.92 14.49
C THR A 78 1.67 -18.98 15.27
N ASP A 79 1.64 -18.35 16.43
CA ASP A 79 2.52 -18.58 17.58
C ASP A 79 2.53 -20.07 17.98
N VAL A 80 3.65 -20.79 17.78
CA VAL A 80 3.97 -22.04 18.51
C VAL A 80 5.50 -22.25 18.62
N ILE A 81 6.01 -21.90 19.80
CA ILE A 81 7.04 -22.57 20.62
C ILE A 81 8.50 -22.59 20.13
N ILE A 82 9.32 -21.90 20.95
CA ILE A 82 10.76 -22.07 21.15
C ILE A 82 11.06 -23.53 21.57
N GLU A 83 11.91 -24.25 20.83
CA GLU A 83 12.84 -25.22 21.43
C GLU A 83 14.18 -25.24 20.67
N GLU A 84 15.25 -24.93 21.39
CA GLU A 84 16.64 -25.15 20.95
C GLU A 84 16.96 -26.65 20.94
N LYS A 85 17.43 -27.19 19.81
CA LYS A 85 18.38 -28.31 19.82
C LYS A 85 19.15 -28.44 18.50
N SER A 86 20.46 -28.40 18.66
CA SER A 86 21.52 -28.84 17.74
C SER A 86 21.23 -30.16 17.03
N GLU A 87 21.53 -30.24 15.73
CA GLU A 87 22.57 -31.12 15.12
C GLU A 87 22.27 -31.45 13.63
N SER A 88 23.29 -31.22 12.79
CA SER A 88 23.58 -31.80 11.46
C SER A 88 22.48 -32.13 10.45
N GLY A 89 22.56 -31.43 9.31
CA GLY A 89 22.36 -32.01 7.98
C GLY A 89 20.94 -31.96 7.42
N ASP A 90 20.66 -30.96 6.58
CA ASP A 90 20.35 -31.15 5.16
C ASP A 90 20.07 -29.79 4.50
N VAL A 91 20.93 -29.40 3.56
CA VAL A 91 20.91 -28.10 2.87
C VAL A 91 20.33 -28.29 1.47
N LEU A 92 19.01 -28.54 1.33
CA LEU A 92 18.41 -28.51 -0.02
C LEU A 92 16.88 -28.37 -0.17
N SER A 93 16.11 -27.84 0.80
CA SER A 93 14.64 -27.71 0.62
C SER A 93 14.04 -26.29 0.74
N ALA A 94 14.84 -25.23 0.92
CA ALA A 94 14.30 -23.91 1.29
C ALA A 94 14.06 -22.92 0.12
N LEU A 95 14.23 -23.31 -1.14
CA LEU A 95 14.23 -22.35 -2.27
C LEU A 95 13.03 -22.41 -3.23
N ASP A 96 12.03 -23.27 -3.03
CA ASP A 96 10.89 -23.37 -3.96
C ASP A 96 9.52 -22.98 -3.38
N GLY A 97 9.39 -22.84 -2.05
CA GLY A 97 8.10 -22.48 -1.43
C GLY A 97 7.71 -21.00 -1.57
N SER A 98 8.70 -20.09 -1.61
CA SER A 98 8.46 -18.65 -1.53
C SER A 98 7.89 -18.05 -2.82
N SER A 99 8.27 -18.58 -3.99
CA SER A 99 7.81 -18.06 -5.29
C SER A 99 6.39 -18.56 -5.64
N GLY A 100 6.10 -19.84 -5.39
CA GLY A 100 4.76 -20.41 -5.62
C GLY A 100 3.67 -19.80 -4.74
N MET A 101 4.00 -19.45 -3.50
CA MET A 101 3.09 -18.75 -2.59
C MET A 101 2.76 -17.34 -3.06
N GLN A 102 3.75 -16.58 -3.55
CA GLN A 102 3.54 -15.23 -4.12
C GLN A 102 2.71 -15.26 -5.41
N ILE A 103 2.93 -16.24 -6.30
CA ILE A 103 2.14 -16.40 -7.52
C ILE A 103 0.68 -16.71 -7.20
N THR A 104 0.43 -17.58 -6.22
CA THR A 104 -0.93 -17.93 -5.79
C THR A 104 -1.65 -16.71 -5.20
N GLU A 105 -0.96 -15.91 -4.41
CA GLU A 105 -1.50 -14.66 -3.86
C GLU A 105 -1.83 -13.64 -4.97
N ALA A 106 -0.92 -13.47 -5.93
CA ALA A 106 -1.15 -12.59 -7.09
C ALA A 106 -2.37 -13.03 -7.91
N LEU A 107 -2.55 -14.34 -8.14
CA LEU A 107 -3.72 -14.87 -8.83
C LEU A 107 -5.01 -14.64 -8.05
N LYS A 108 -5.00 -14.77 -6.72
CA LYS A 108 -6.18 -14.45 -5.88
C LYS A 108 -6.57 -12.98 -5.99
N LEU A 109 -5.59 -12.07 -5.94
CA LEU A 109 -5.84 -10.64 -6.14
C LEU A 109 -6.38 -10.35 -7.55
N GLN A 110 -5.82 -11.00 -8.58
CA GLN A 110 -6.31 -10.90 -9.95
C GLN A 110 -7.79 -11.34 -10.05
N MET A 111 -8.16 -12.46 -9.41
CA MET A 111 -9.53 -12.96 -9.39
C MET A 111 -10.50 -12.01 -8.66
N GLU A 112 -10.08 -11.44 -7.53
CA GLU A 112 -10.89 -10.46 -6.78
C GLU A 112 -11.12 -9.18 -7.61
N VAL A 113 -10.08 -8.68 -8.30
CA VAL A 113 -10.21 -7.54 -9.21
C VAL A 113 -11.18 -7.85 -10.34
N GLN A 114 -11.07 -9.03 -10.96
CA GLN A 114 -12.01 -9.44 -12.00
C GLN A 114 -13.43 -9.55 -11.47
N LYS A 115 -13.64 -10.14 -10.29
CA LYS A 115 -14.96 -10.25 -9.67
C LYS A 115 -15.60 -8.87 -9.45
N ARG A 116 -14.86 -7.93 -8.84
CA ARG A 116 -15.35 -6.57 -8.61
C ARG A 116 -15.69 -5.84 -9.91
N LEU A 117 -14.87 -6.02 -10.95
CA LEU A 117 -15.14 -5.44 -12.27
C LEU A 117 -16.44 -6.00 -12.86
N HIS A 118 -16.65 -7.32 -12.80
CA HIS A 118 -17.89 -7.94 -13.28
C HIS A 118 -19.12 -7.43 -12.51
N GLU A 119 -19.03 -7.33 -11.19
CA GLU A 119 -20.10 -6.76 -10.36
C GLU A 119 -20.43 -5.32 -10.75
N GLN A 120 -19.40 -4.49 -11.01
CA GLN A 120 -19.59 -3.11 -11.41
C GLN A 120 -20.24 -2.99 -12.80
N LEU A 121 -19.84 -3.85 -13.75
CA LEU A 121 -20.46 -3.90 -15.08
C LEU A 121 -21.93 -4.35 -15.01
N GLU A 122 -22.27 -5.29 -14.14
CA GLU A 122 -23.65 -5.74 -13.96
C GLU A 122 -24.54 -4.62 -13.39
N VAL A 123 -24.03 -3.87 -12.40
CA VAL A 123 -24.72 -2.69 -11.87
C VAL A 123 -24.92 -1.63 -12.96
N GLN A 124 -23.91 -1.37 -13.78
CA GLN A 124 -23.99 -0.43 -14.89
C GLN A 124 -25.08 -0.85 -15.89
N ARG A 125 -25.12 -2.14 -16.27
CA ARG A 125 -26.13 -2.70 -17.18
C ARG A 125 -27.55 -2.57 -16.63
N GLN A 126 -27.73 -2.85 -15.34
CA GLN A 126 -29.03 -2.70 -14.69
C GLN A 126 -29.51 -1.25 -14.66
N LEU A 127 -28.59 -0.31 -14.43
CA LEU A 127 -28.90 1.11 -14.46
C LEU A 127 -29.36 1.56 -15.86
N GLU A 128 -28.67 1.13 -16.91
CA GLU A 128 -29.06 1.40 -18.30
C GLU A 128 -30.47 0.89 -18.61
N LEU A 129 -30.79 -0.35 -18.22
CA LEU A 129 -32.13 -0.92 -18.41
C LEU A 129 -33.21 -0.10 -17.70
N ARG A 130 -32.93 0.40 -16.49
CA ARG A 130 -33.87 1.27 -15.75
C ARG A 130 -34.08 2.60 -16.46
N ILE A 131 -33.01 3.22 -16.96
CA ILE A 131 -33.08 4.47 -17.73
C ILE A 131 -33.89 4.26 -19.00
N GLU A 132 -33.65 3.17 -19.73
CA GLU A 132 -34.40 2.84 -20.94
C GLU A 132 -35.89 2.64 -20.66
N ALA A 133 -36.23 1.90 -19.58
CA ALA A 133 -37.61 1.69 -19.16
C ALA A 133 -38.31 3.01 -18.79
N GLN A 134 -37.64 3.89 -18.04
CA GLN A 134 -38.16 5.22 -17.72
C GLN A 134 -38.35 6.07 -18.98
N GLY A 135 -37.40 6.03 -19.92
CA GLY A 135 -37.51 6.72 -21.20
C GLY A 135 -38.70 6.25 -22.04
N LYS A 136 -38.94 4.93 -22.11
CA LYS A 136 -40.12 4.35 -22.78
C LYS A 136 -41.42 4.77 -22.10
N TYR A 137 -41.46 4.75 -20.77
CA TYR A 137 -42.64 5.17 -20.01
C TYR A 137 -42.99 6.64 -20.25
N LEU A 138 -42.00 7.53 -20.23
CA LEU A 138 -42.20 8.95 -20.50
C LEU A 138 -42.71 9.19 -21.93
N LYS A 139 -42.13 8.52 -22.94
CA LYS A 139 -42.62 8.58 -24.32
C LYS A 139 -44.10 8.19 -24.42
N LYS A 140 -44.50 7.11 -23.74
CA LYS A 140 -45.89 6.65 -23.72
C LYS A 140 -46.83 7.69 -23.12
N ILE A 141 -46.44 8.35 -22.02
CA ILE A 141 -47.24 9.43 -21.43
C ILE A 141 -47.41 10.58 -22.41
N ILE A 142 -46.34 11.02 -23.05
CA ILE A 142 -46.38 12.14 -24.01
C ILE A 142 -47.29 11.80 -25.19
N GLU A 143 -47.20 10.58 -25.71
CA GLU A 143 -48.02 10.11 -26.83
C GLU A 143 -49.50 10.02 -26.47
N GLU A 144 -49.84 9.52 -25.28
CA GLU A 144 -51.22 9.51 -24.79
C GLU A 144 -51.77 10.93 -24.57
N GLN A 145 -50.97 11.85 -24.03
CA GLN A 145 -51.36 13.26 -23.88
C GLN A 145 -51.64 13.90 -25.24
N ARG A 146 -50.79 13.65 -26.24
CA ARG A 146 -51.00 14.13 -27.61
C ARG A 146 -52.26 13.54 -28.23
N ARG A 147 -52.48 12.23 -28.07
CA ARG A 147 -53.67 11.54 -28.58
C ARG A 147 -54.95 12.09 -27.94
N LEU A 148 -54.95 12.30 -26.62
CA LEU A 148 -56.07 12.90 -25.91
C LEU A 148 -56.33 14.35 -26.37
N SER A 149 -55.28 15.12 -26.62
CA SER A 149 -55.38 16.47 -27.19
C SER A 149 -55.99 16.46 -28.60
N GLU A 150 -55.57 15.55 -29.48
CA GLU A 150 -56.11 15.41 -30.84
C GLU A 150 -57.59 14.98 -30.84
N VAL A 151 -58.01 14.15 -29.88
CA VAL A 151 -59.42 13.75 -29.72
C VAL A 151 -60.30 14.91 -29.24
N LEU A 152 -59.76 15.80 -28.40
CA LEU A 152 -60.48 16.98 -27.90
C LEU A 152 -60.57 18.13 -28.93
N GLU A 153 -59.62 18.21 -29.88
CA GLU A 153 -59.63 19.20 -30.97
C GLU A 153 -60.40 18.76 -32.23
N ALA A 154 -60.93 17.53 -32.26
CA ALA A 154 -61.73 17.07 -33.40
C ALA A 154 -63.03 17.89 -33.54
N PRO A 155 -63.31 18.51 -34.70
CA PRO A 155 -64.49 19.36 -34.86
C PRO A 155 -65.78 18.53 -34.74
N PRO A 156 -66.85 19.06 -34.13
CA PRO A 156 -68.15 18.43 -34.19
C PRO A 156 -68.62 18.44 -35.65
N GLY A 157 -68.91 17.25 -36.18
CA GLY A 157 -69.46 17.06 -37.54
C GLY A 157 -70.87 17.61 -37.70
#